data_AF-A0A353VBY7-F1
#
_entry.id   AF-A0A353VBY7-F1
#
_cell.length_a   1.000
_cell.length_b   1.000
_cell.length_c   1.000
_cell.angle_alpha   90.00
_cell.angle_beta   90.00
_cell.angle_gamma   90.00
#
_symmetry.space_group_name_H-M   'P 1'
#
loop_
_entity.id
_entity.type
_entity.pdbx_description
1 polymer ?
#
loop_
_entity_poly.entity_id
_entity_poly.type
_entity_poly.pdbx_seq_one_letter_code
_entity_poly.pdbx_strand_id
1 'polypeptide(L)' 'MSYQVLARKWRPQTFDAVVGQDAITRTLRNALASGRIAHAYLFAGPRGIGKTTTA' A
#
# COMPACT_ATOMS: atom_id res chain seq x y z
N MET A 1 6.33 25.94 -7.79
CA MET A 1 6.28 24.68 -7.01
C MET A 1 5.98 25.04 -5.57
N SER A 2 4.90 24.51 -4.99
CA SER A 2 4.62 24.72 -3.57
C SER A 2 5.43 23.72 -2.72
N TYR A 3 5.75 24.12 -1.49
CA TYR A 3 6.40 23.23 -0.54
C TYR A 3 5.51 22.02 -0.23
N GLN A 4 6.08 20.81 -0.30
CA GLN A 4 5.40 19.56 0.02
C GLN A 4 6.15 18.83 1.13
N VAL A 5 5.42 18.43 2.17
CA VAL A 5 5.96 17.64 3.29
C VAL A 5 6.49 16.29 2.81
N LEU A 6 7.61 15.85 3.39
CA LEU A 6 8.30 14.61 2.99
C LEU A 6 7.39 13.38 3.00
N ALA A 7 6.53 13.26 4.01
CA ALA A 7 5.56 12.16 4.13
C ALA A 7 4.59 12.07 2.96
N ARG A 8 4.33 13.18 2.25
CA ARG A 8 3.54 13.18 1.01
C ARG A 8 4.42 12.99 -0.21
N LYS A 9 5.60 13.61 -0.24
CA LYS A 9 6.54 13.55 -1.38
C LYS A 9 7.00 12.11 -1.67
N TRP A 10 7.24 11.34 -0.61
CA TRP A 10 7.79 9.98 -0.70
C TRP A 10 6.75 8.90 -0.43
N ARG A 11 5.45 9.22 -0.52
CA ARG A 11 4.42 8.21 -0.35
C ARG A 11 4.53 7.19 -1.49
N PRO A 12 4.73 5.89 -1.22
CA PRO A 12 4.83 4.86 -2.25
C PRO A 12 3.72 4.95 -3.29
N GLN A 13 4.08 4.86 -4.57
CA GLN A 13 3.15 4.88 -5.71
C GLN A 13 2.96 3.51 -6.35
N THR A 14 3.85 2.55 -6.04
CA THR A 14 3.81 1.18 -6.54
C THR A 14 3.99 0.22 -5.36
N PHE A 15 3.54 -1.02 -5.52
CA PHE A 15 3.69 -2.04 -4.47
C PHE A 15 5.15 -2.38 -4.18
N ASP A 16 6.06 -2.19 -5.14
CA ASP A 16 7.50 -2.44 -4.96
C ASP A 16 8.19 -1.34 -4.13
N ALA A 17 7.59 -0.14 -4.07
CA ALA A 17 8.07 0.96 -3.24
C ALA A 17 7.59 0.88 -1.78
N VAL A 18 6.73 -0.11 -1.45
CA VAL A 18 6.25 -0.31 -0.07
C VAL A 18 7.29 -1.11 0.70
N VAL A 19 7.82 -0.53 1.78
CA VAL A 19 8.88 -1.15 2.58
C VAL A 19 8.28 -1.97 3.72
N GLY A 20 8.74 -3.22 3.88
CA GLY A 20 8.45 -4.06 5.06
C GLY A 20 7.07 -4.72 5.10
N GLN A 21 6.31 -4.69 3.99
CA GLN A 21 4.96 -5.27 3.89
C GLN A 21 4.85 -6.30 2.75
N ASP A 22 5.89 -7.10 2.53
CA ASP A 22 6.01 -8.01 1.37
C ASP A 22 4.89 -9.04 1.28
N ALA A 23 4.46 -9.58 2.42
CA ALA A 23 3.36 -10.55 2.46
C ALA A 23 2.03 -9.93 1.97
N ILE A 24 1.75 -8.69 2.35
CA ILE A 24 0.52 -7.98 1.97
C ILE A 24 0.59 -7.59 0.50
N THR A 25 1.69 -6.98 0.05
CA THR A 25 1.85 -6.55 -1.34
C THR A 25 1.82 -7.74 -2.30
N ARG A 26 2.42 -8.87 -1.93
CA ARG A 26 2.32 -10.13 -2.69
C ARG A 26 0.89 -10.65 -2.76
N THR A 27 0.15 -10.65 -1.66
CA THR A 27 -1.24 -11.13 -1.63
C THR A 27 -2.12 -10.31 -2.56
N LEU A 28 -2.00 -8.98 -2.51
CA LEU A 28 -2.75 -8.08 -3.38
C LEU A 28 -2.35 -8.23 -4.86
N ARG A 29 -1.05 -8.31 -5.17
CA ARG A 29 -0.57 -8.58 -6.54
C ARG A 29 -1.13 -9.89 -7.10
N ASN A 30 -1.13 -10.95 -6.30
CA ASN A 30 -1.66 -12.25 -6.71
C ASN A 30 -3.18 -12.22 -6.94
N ALA A 31 -3.94 -11.55 -6.07
CA ALA A 31 -5.39 -11.39 -6.21
C ALA A 31 -5.74 -10.64 -7.50
N LEU A 32 -5.00 -9.57 -7.82
CA LEU A 32 -5.15 -8.83 -9.07
C LEU A 32 -4.79 -9.67 -10.29
N ALA A 33 -3.65 -10.36 -10.28
CA ALA A 33 -3.20 -11.18 -11.40
C ALA A 33 -4.14 -12.37 -11.69
N SER A 34 -4.75 -12.93 -10.64
CA SER A 34 -5.69 -14.05 -10.76
C SER A 34 -7.15 -13.62 -11.00
N GLY A 35 -7.45 -12.32 -10.97
CA GLY A 35 -8.81 -11.79 -11.03
C GLY A 35 -9.68 -12.12 -9.81
N ARG A 36 -9.12 -12.72 -8.76
CA ARG A 36 -9.82 -13.12 -7.54
C ARG A 36 -9.82 -11.99 -6.50
N ILE A 37 -10.53 -10.91 -6.82
CA ILE A 37 -10.62 -9.73 -5.95
C ILE A 37 -11.72 -9.96 -4.89
N ALA A 38 -11.37 -9.84 -3.61
CA ALA A 38 -12.34 -9.89 -2.53
C ALA A 38 -13.27 -8.67 -2.55
N HIS A 39 -14.50 -8.84 -2.05
CA HIS A 39 -15.48 -7.76 -1.95
C HIS A 39 -15.05 -6.63 -0.99
N ALA A 40 -14.19 -6.94 -0.01
CA ALA A 40 -13.69 -5.98 0.96
C ALA A 40 -12.29 -6.38 1.46
N TYR A 41 -11.49 -5.37 1.79
CA TYR A 41 -10.18 -5.52 2.43
C TYR A 41 -10.12 -4.67 3.70
N LEU A 42 -9.66 -5.25 4.81
CA LEU A 42 -9.44 -4.54 6.07
C LEU A 42 -7.93 -4.39 6.31
N PHE A 43 -7.45 -3.16 6.38
CA PHE A 43 -6.06 -2.84 6.73
C PHE A 43 -5.99 -2.35 8.17
N ALA A 44 -5.34 -3.11 9.05
CA ALA A 44 -5.23 -2.82 10.48
C ALA A 44 -3.78 -2.62 10.94
N GLY A 45 -3.58 -1.89 12.06
CA GLY A 45 -2.27 -1.66 12.69
C GLY A 45 -1.98 -0.20 13.06
N PRO A 46 -0.82 0.09 13.69
CA PRO A 46 -0.46 1.42 14.20
C PRO A 46 -0.46 2.54 13.14
N ARG A 47 -0.53 3.81 13.58
CA ARG A 47 -0.50 4.97 12.66
C ARG A 47 0.84 5.04 11.92
N GLY A 48 0.81 5.39 10.64
CA GLY A 48 2.02 5.62 9.83
C GLY A 48 2.62 4.39 9.15
N ILE A 49 2.11 3.18 9.36
CA ILE A 49 2.69 1.94 8.81
C ILE A 49 2.37 1.65 7.33
N GLY A 50 1.71 2.58 6.61
CA GLY A 50 1.39 2.40 5.20
C GLY A 50 -0.03 1.88 4.88
N LYS A 51 -0.92 1.68 5.86
CA LYS A 51 -2.30 1.17 5.65
C LYS A 51 -3.05 1.89 4.53
N THR A 52 -3.17 3.21 4.62
CA THR A 52 -3.88 4.04 3.63
C THR A 52 -3.10 4.19 2.32
N THR A 53 -1.80 3.90 2.32
CA THR A 53 -0.98 3.94 1.10
C THR A 53 -1.13 2.66 0.29
N THR A 54 -1.36 1.52 0.95
CA THR A 54 -1.51 0.22 0.29
C THR A 54 -2.94 -0.08 -0.18
N ALA A 55 -3.94 0.52 0.46
CA ALA A 55 -5.33 0.51 0.01
C ALA A 55 -5.53 1.42 -1.22
#